data_AF-A0A7Y8JZE0-F1
#
_entry.id   AF-A0A7Y8JZE0-F1
#
_cell.length_a   1.000
_cell.length_b   1.000
_cell.length_c   1.000
_cell.angle_alpha   90.00
_cell.angle_beta   90.00
_cell.angle_gamma   90.00
#
_symmetry.space_group_name_H-M   'P 1'
#
loop_
_entity.id
_entity.type
_entity.pdbx_description
1 polymer ?
#
loop_
_entity_poly.entity_id
_entity_poly.type
_entity_poly.pdbx_seq_one_letter_code
_entity_poly.pdbx_strand_id
1 'polypeptide(L)'
;MKTLVCFSMLLLGLAGLPAQAREATQPSALATSLSCQLPGAAPAAGAGQTPFDEYSWQLFVALNWPAKDGQRGSPDCTKQPGGSGYTVWQTYKSVEEIFLPNAANPGPWNSVLTARSLGLINIAALKNTSLQNHVDQAIGGWLIDQAGNPTYYDIAANETSYNYIVANNFYNADVVSNASSIKFPNGVIEVKSSWRILTSKDNASRYLNMIAQVTTFDAQGKPNGVAQQLLGLVGLHIITKPVGYPQWVWSTFEQIDNVPADLSTNGSYYDPTATTVNQSPCNWNTQGAHPVCVPVNGTTFQTPDPLTRVTAIDSATDTVNATYRADPGLQNSPLKYYKLITTQRPLNPNMIGNPMGTPTPTLSANVTMESYIQPTSSCMACHSMATPPKSAIKSDYSYLFKFAQTPGATPSQIKE
;
A
#
# COMPACT_ATOMS: atom_id res chain seq x y z
N MET A 1 -61.37 -29.64 -61.01
CA MET A 1 -60.37 -29.07 -61.93
C MET A 1 -59.65 -27.92 -61.23
N LYS A 2 -58.32 -27.98 -61.20
CA LYS A 2 -57.32 -26.90 -61.06
C LYS A 2 -57.51 -25.83 -59.96
N THR A 3 -56.66 -25.98 -58.94
CA THR A 3 -55.80 -24.99 -58.26
C THR A 3 -56.10 -23.49 -58.42
N LEU A 4 -56.25 -22.79 -57.28
CA LEU A 4 -55.80 -21.41 -57.11
C LEU A 4 -55.18 -21.26 -55.71
N VAL A 5 -53.93 -20.83 -55.65
CA VAL A 5 -53.18 -20.52 -54.43
C VAL A 5 -53.35 -19.02 -54.15
N CYS A 6 -53.85 -18.67 -52.96
CA CYS A 6 -53.79 -17.31 -52.42
C CYS A 6 -52.94 -17.31 -51.15
N PHE A 7 -51.84 -16.56 -51.19
CA PHE A 7 -50.97 -16.29 -50.05
C PHE A 7 -51.57 -15.13 -49.24
N SER A 8 -51.86 -15.36 -47.95
CA SER A 8 -52.14 -14.29 -46.99
C SER A 8 -50.96 -14.18 -46.02
N MET A 9 -50.24 -13.05 -46.09
CA MET A 9 -49.23 -12.67 -45.10
C MET A 9 -49.91 -12.31 -43.77
N LEU A 10 -49.57 -13.03 -42.69
CA LEU A 10 -49.87 -12.61 -41.33
C LEU A 10 -48.67 -11.83 -40.76
N LEU A 11 -48.88 -10.56 -40.41
CA LEU A 11 -47.95 -9.75 -39.63
C LEU A 11 -47.78 -10.34 -38.22
N LEU A 12 -46.54 -10.63 -37.82
CA LEU A 12 -46.18 -10.77 -36.40
C LEU A 12 -45.76 -9.41 -35.85
N GLY A 13 -46.56 -8.89 -34.91
CA GLY A 13 -46.18 -7.76 -34.06
C GLY A 13 -45.21 -8.21 -32.98
N LEU A 14 -43.98 -7.68 -33.01
CA LEU A 14 -43.01 -7.76 -31.93
C LEU A 14 -43.26 -6.60 -30.95
N ALA A 15 -43.70 -6.94 -29.73
CA ALA A 15 -43.75 -5.99 -28.62
C ALA A 15 -42.31 -5.69 -28.15
N GLY A 16 -41.89 -4.42 -28.29
CA GLY A 16 -40.60 -3.94 -27.82
C GLY A 16 -40.54 -3.81 -26.30
N LEU A 17 -39.47 -4.34 -25.70
CA LEU A 17 -39.07 -4.05 -24.32
C LEU A 17 -38.59 -2.58 -24.24
N PRO A 18 -38.82 -1.87 -23.12
CA PRO A 18 -38.36 -0.49 -22.97
C PRO A 18 -36.83 -0.48 -22.86
N ALA A 19 -36.20 0.24 -23.78
CA ALA A 19 -34.78 0.56 -23.71
C ALA A 19 -34.53 1.37 -22.43
N GLN A 20 -33.80 0.79 -21.47
CA GLN A 20 -33.19 1.55 -20.39
C GLN A 20 -32.23 2.55 -21.02
N ALA A 21 -32.53 3.84 -20.87
CA ALA A 21 -31.67 4.92 -21.28
C ALA A 21 -30.33 4.76 -20.55
N ARG A 22 -29.29 4.32 -21.28
CA ARG A 22 -27.91 4.52 -20.85
C ARG A 22 -27.67 6.02 -20.84
N GLU A 23 -27.24 6.52 -19.69
CA GLU A 23 -26.72 7.87 -19.54
C GLU A 23 -25.62 8.07 -20.60
N ALA A 24 -25.82 9.07 -21.46
CA ALA A 24 -24.90 9.35 -22.55
C ALA A 24 -23.55 9.78 -21.96
N THR A 25 -22.47 9.09 -22.32
CA THR A 25 -21.11 9.55 -22.04
C THR A 25 -20.89 10.88 -22.76
N GLN A 26 -20.95 11.97 -22.00
CA GLN A 26 -20.45 13.28 -22.43
C GLN A 26 -18.91 13.17 -22.52
N PRO A 27 -18.30 13.35 -23.70
CA PRO A 27 -16.86 13.49 -23.78
C PRO A 27 -16.49 14.86 -23.21
N SER A 28 -16.05 14.88 -21.95
CA SER A 28 -15.37 16.07 -21.42
C SER A 28 -14.06 16.22 -22.19
N ALA A 29 -14.00 17.24 -23.05
CA ALA A 29 -12.80 17.66 -23.76
C ALA A 29 -11.86 18.52 -22.88
N LEU A 30 -11.86 18.29 -21.56
CA LEU A 30 -10.78 18.79 -20.71
C LEU A 30 -9.61 17.83 -20.86
N ALA A 31 -8.55 18.28 -21.54
CA ALA A 31 -7.31 17.54 -21.62
C ALA A 31 -6.78 17.28 -20.20
N THR A 32 -6.68 16.01 -19.83
CA THR A 32 -6.08 15.59 -18.56
C THR A 32 -4.58 15.90 -18.57
N SER A 33 -4.04 16.33 -17.43
CA SER A 33 -2.59 16.52 -17.24
C SER A 33 -1.90 15.26 -16.70
N LEU A 34 -2.66 14.19 -16.49
CA LEU A 34 -2.15 12.94 -15.94
C LEU A 34 -1.17 12.27 -16.90
N SER A 35 -0.15 11.63 -16.31
CA SER A 35 0.87 10.89 -17.03
C SER A 35 0.91 9.45 -16.53
N CYS A 36 1.04 8.50 -17.46
CA CYS A 36 1.34 7.10 -17.15
C CYS A 36 2.79 6.90 -16.71
N GLN A 37 3.67 7.87 -16.96
CA GLN A 37 5.10 7.79 -16.64
C GLN A 37 5.37 8.34 -15.24
N LEU A 38 6.32 7.71 -14.54
CA LEU A 38 6.83 8.25 -13.28
C LEU A 38 7.37 9.67 -13.49
N PRO A 39 7.19 10.58 -12.52
CA PRO A 39 7.78 11.91 -12.59
C PRO A 39 9.31 11.82 -12.62
N GLY A 40 9.95 12.70 -13.40
CA GLY A 40 11.39 12.63 -13.66
C GLY A 40 12.26 12.97 -12.45
N ALA A 41 12.21 14.22 -11.98
CA ALA A 41 12.98 14.70 -10.84
C ALA A 41 12.04 15.14 -9.72
N ALA A 42 12.42 14.86 -8.47
CA ALA A 42 11.73 15.45 -7.32
C ALA A 42 11.90 16.98 -7.33
N PRO A 43 10.95 17.73 -6.73
CA PRO A 43 11.11 19.17 -6.52
C PRO A 43 12.40 19.50 -5.77
N ALA A 44 12.91 20.72 -5.91
CA ALA A 44 14.11 21.14 -5.18
C ALA A 44 13.90 21.15 -3.66
N ALA A 45 14.97 20.97 -2.87
CA ALA A 45 14.85 20.85 -1.42
C ALA A 45 14.33 22.14 -0.75
N GLY A 46 14.50 23.31 -1.37
CA GLY A 46 13.90 24.55 -0.88
C GLY A 46 12.43 24.73 -1.25
N ALA A 47 11.84 23.85 -2.06
CA ALA A 47 10.45 23.98 -2.49
C ALA A 47 9.48 23.84 -1.30
N GLY A 48 8.32 24.49 -1.42
CA GLY A 48 7.21 24.36 -0.48
C GLY A 48 6.56 22.97 -0.51
N GLN A 49 5.48 22.78 0.25
CA GLN A 49 4.79 21.50 0.32
C GLN A 49 4.06 21.14 -0.99
N THR A 50 3.41 22.12 -1.65
CA THR A 50 2.60 21.89 -2.86
C THR A 50 3.36 21.15 -3.99
N PRO A 51 4.58 21.54 -4.41
CA PRO A 51 5.29 20.79 -5.45
C PRO A 51 5.61 19.35 -5.07
N PHE A 52 5.88 19.08 -3.79
CA PHE A 52 6.11 17.71 -3.31
C PHE A 52 4.83 16.89 -3.29
N ASP A 53 3.70 17.52 -2.96
CA ASP A 53 2.39 16.86 -3.01
C ASP A 53 1.94 16.57 -4.45
N GLU A 54 2.20 17.48 -5.39
CA GLU A 54 2.00 17.23 -6.82
C GLU A 54 2.89 16.08 -7.32
N TYR A 55 4.16 16.06 -6.93
CA TYR A 55 5.08 14.96 -7.23
C TYR A 55 4.57 13.62 -6.68
N SER A 56 4.07 13.60 -5.43
CA SER A 56 3.45 12.41 -4.82
C SER A 56 2.21 11.94 -5.57
N TRP A 57 1.35 12.86 -6.03
CA TRP A 57 0.20 12.51 -6.84
C TRP A 57 0.59 11.97 -8.23
N GLN A 58 1.62 12.53 -8.86
CA GLN A 58 2.18 12.00 -10.11
C GLN A 58 2.72 10.57 -9.92
N LEU A 59 3.45 10.31 -8.83
CA LEU A 59 3.87 8.95 -8.47
C LEU A 59 2.66 8.02 -8.27
N PHE A 60 1.67 8.45 -7.50
CA PHE A 60 0.48 7.65 -7.21
C PHE A 60 -0.29 7.28 -8.48
N VAL A 61 -0.48 8.24 -9.39
CA VAL A 61 -1.19 8.00 -10.66
C VAL A 61 -0.37 7.07 -11.56
N ALA A 62 0.92 7.32 -11.76
CA ALA A 62 1.76 6.49 -12.62
C ALA A 62 1.90 5.04 -12.10
N LEU A 63 2.06 4.87 -10.79
CA LEU A 63 2.15 3.55 -10.15
C LEU A 63 0.82 2.81 -10.18
N ASN A 64 -0.31 3.52 -10.14
CA ASN A 64 -1.64 2.92 -10.24
C ASN A 64 -2.19 2.87 -11.68
N TRP A 65 -1.39 3.22 -12.68
CA TRP A 65 -1.75 3.04 -14.07
C TRP A 65 -1.85 1.53 -14.39
N PRO A 66 -2.74 1.10 -15.30
CA PRO A 66 -2.70 -0.28 -15.80
C PRO A 66 -1.31 -0.67 -16.30
N ALA A 67 -0.82 -1.84 -15.89
CA ALA A 67 0.46 -2.38 -16.33
C ALA A 67 0.35 -3.04 -17.71
N LYS A 68 1.48 -3.14 -18.41
CA LYS A 68 1.62 -3.99 -19.59
C LYS A 68 1.70 -5.46 -19.20
N ASP A 69 0.94 -6.29 -19.90
CA ASP A 69 0.97 -7.74 -19.69
C ASP A 69 2.38 -8.30 -19.93
N GLY A 70 2.89 -9.06 -18.95
CA GLY A 70 4.22 -9.68 -19.01
C GLY A 70 5.41 -8.73 -18.82
N GLN A 71 5.18 -7.42 -18.60
CA GLN A 71 6.24 -6.44 -18.35
C GLN A 71 6.01 -5.77 -16.99
N ARG A 72 6.53 -6.40 -15.94
CA ARG A 72 6.37 -5.92 -14.57
C ARG A 72 6.95 -4.52 -14.43
N GLY A 73 6.23 -3.65 -13.72
CA GLY A 73 6.63 -2.28 -13.47
C GLY A 73 6.52 -1.32 -14.67
N SER A 74 6.03 -1.78 -15.82
CA SER A 74 5.87 -0.96 -17.02
C SER A 74 4.41 -0.58 -17.24
N PRO A 75 4.07 0.71 -17.38
CA PRO A 75 2.69 1.15 -17.65
C PRO A 75 2.27 0.84 -19.09
N ASP A 76 1.01 0.47 -19.26
CA ASP A 76 0.32 0.48 -20.55
C ASP A 76 -0.33 1.85 -20.79
N CYS A 77 0.44 2.75 -21.40
CA CYS A 77 0.00 4.12 -21.71
C CYS A 77 -1.07 4.18 -22.82
N THR A 78 -1.48 3.05 -23.41
CA THR A 78 -2.65 3.00 -24.28
C THR A 78 -3.96 2.92 -23.49
N LYS A 79 -3.88 2.54 -22.21
CA LYS A 79 -5.00 2.51 -21.27
C LYS A 79 -5.07 3.80 -20.45
N GLN A 80 -6.21 3.98 -19.78
CA GLN A 80 -6.48 5.08 -18.85
C GLN A 80 -6.49 4.57 -17.40
N PRO A 81 -6.34 5.45 -16.38
CA PRO A 81 -6.49 5.07 -14.99
C PRO A 81 -7.81 4.36 -14.72
N GLY A 82 -7.79 3.29 -13.93
CA GLY A 82 -8.96 2.45 -13.67
C GLY A 82 -9.31 1.43 -14.76
N GLY A 83 -8.50 1.35 -15.83
CA GLY A 83 -8.58 0.26 -16.80
C GLY A 83 -8.34 -1.12 -16.15
N SER A 84 -8.79 -2.18 -16.81
CA SER A 84 -8.65 -3.55 -16.30
C SER A 84 -7.21 -4.06 -16.30
N GLY A 85 -6.94 -4.99 -15.38
CA GLY A 85 -5.64 -5.61 -15.16
C GLY A 85 -4.99 -5.14 -13.87
N TYR A 86 -3.78 -5.63 -13.62
CA TYR A 86 -2.96 -5.14 -12.50
C TYR A 86 -2.49 -3.72 -12.76
N THR A 87 -2.34 -2.94 -11.70
CA THR A 87 -1.61 -1.68 -11.77
C THR A 87 -0.10 -1.92 -11.86
N VAL A 88 0.66 -0.91 -12.30
CA VAL A 88 2.12 -0.95 -12.37
C VAL A 88 2.73 -1.49 -11.07
N TRP A 89 2.39 -0.93 -9.92
CA TRP A 89 2.98 -1.37 -8.65
C TRP A 89 2.47 -2.75 -8.20
N GLN A 90 1.23 -3.14 -8.54
CA GLN A 90 0.74 -4.48 -8.23
C GLN A 90 1.56 -5.57 -8.94
N THR A 91 2.25 -5.23 -10.03
CA THR A 91 3.15 -6.16 -10.73
C THR A 91 4.58 -6.19 -10.18
N TYR A 92 4.96 -5.30 -9.26
CA TYR A 92 6.26 -5.34 -8.58
C TYR A 92 6.46 -6.66 -7.82
N LYS A 93 7.70 -7.02 -7.49
CA LYS A 93 7.96 -8.22 -6.68
C LYS A 93 7.70 -7.91 -5.21
N SER A 94 6.89 -8.73 -4.53
CA SER A 94 6.73 -8.61 -3.07
C SER A 94 7.93 -9.17 -2.33
N VAL A 95 8.02 -8.92 -1.03
CA VAL A 95 9.09 -9.48 -0.18
C VAL A 95 9.14 -11.01 -0.27
N GLU A 96 8.01 -11.71 -0.41
CA GLU A 96 7.96 -13.17 -0.59
C GLU A 96 8.52 -13.63 -1.95
N GLU A 97 8.45 -12.79 -2.99
CA GLU A 97 9.03 -13.07 -4.31
C GLU A 97 10.53 -12.73 -4.38
N ILE A 98 11.01 -11.86 -3.48
CA ILE A 98 12.42 -11.40 -3.44
C ILE A 98 13.25 -12.25 -2.49
N PHE A 99 12.72 -12.55 -1.30
CA PHE A 99 13.42 -13.19 -0.20
C PHE A 99 12.96 -14.63 -0.02
N LEU A 100 13.31 -15.48 -0.99
CA LEU A 100 12.90 -16.88 -1.00
C LEU A 100 13.55 -17.71 0.13
N PRO A 101 12.84 -18.72 0.65
CA PRO A 101 13.39 -19.65 1.65
C PRO A 101 14.78 -20.19 1.26
N ASN A 102 15.62 -20.44 2.25
CA ASN A 102 17.02 -20.87 2.09
C ASN A 102 17.90 -19.88 1.33
N ALA A 103 17.52 -18.60 1.27
CA ALA A 103 18.19 -17.58 0.46
C ALA A 103 18.32 -17.99 -1.02
N ALA A 104 17.29 -18.65 -1.56
CA ALA A 104 17.30 -19.04 -2.97
C ALA A 104 17.30 -17.79 -3.87
N ASN A 105 17.97 -17.88 -5.01
CA ASN A 105 17.96 -16.80 -5.99
C ASN A 105 16.52 -16.58 -6.51
N PRO A 106 15.96 -15.36 -6.42
CA PRO A 106 14.57 -15.07 -6.80
C PRO A 106 14.29 -15.07 -8.31
N GLY A 107 15.31 -15.33 -9.13
CA GLY A 107 15.20 -15.50 -10.57
C GLY A 107 15.16 -14.17 -11.35
N PRO A 108 14.62 -14.15 -12.57
CA PRO A 108 14.50 -12.92 -13.35
C PRO A 108 13.39 -11.99 -12.83
N TRP A 109 13.50 -10.69 -13.11
CA TRP A 109 12.48 -9.69 -12.78
C TRP A 109 11.10 -10.06 -13.37
N ASN A 110 11.03 -10.30 -14.68
CA ASN A 110 9.79 -10.65 -15.39
C ASN A 110 9.39 -12.13 -15.25
N SER A 111 9.61 -12.75 -14.08
CA SER A 111 9.01 -14.05 -13.77
C SER A 111 7.48 -13.94 -13.71
N VAL A 112 6.79 -15.06 -13.97
CA VAL A 112 5.31 -15.12 -13.97
C VAL A 112 4.73 -14.46 -12.72
N LEU A 113 3.69 -13.65 -12.90
CA LEU A 113 2.97 -13.01 -11.79
C LEU A 113 2.16 -14.06 -11.04
N THR A 114 2.48 -14.26 -9.77
CA THR A 114 1.75 -15.16 -8.88
C THR A 114 0.70 -14.39 -8.08
N ALA A 115 -0.41 -15.05 -7.75
CA ALA A 115 -1.39 -14.46 -6.85
C ALA A 115 -0.73 -14.06 -5.52
N ARG A 116 -1.04 -12.86 -5.01
CA ARG A 116 -0.56 -12.40 -3.71
C ARG A 116 -1.07 -13.33 -2.60
N SER A 117 -0.23 -13.62 -1.64
CA SER A 117 -0.59 -14.34 -0.41
C SER A 117 -0.27 -13.45 0.77
N LEU A 118 -1.29 -12.84 1.37
CA LEU A 118 -1.13 -11.89 2.46
C LEU A 118 -1.42 -12.54 3.82
N GLY A 119 -0.43 -12.54 4.70
CA GLY A 119 -0.64 -12.74 6.12
C GLY A 119 -0.83 -11.41 6.85
N LEU A 120 -1.12 -11.46 8.14
CA LEU A 120 -0.65 -10.39 9.01
C LEU A 120 0.87 -10.51 9.01
N ILE A 121 1.58 -9.55 8.43
CA ILE A 121 3.04 -9.55 8.45
C ILE A 121 3.46 -9.24 9.90
N ASN A 122 3.39 -10.22 10.79
CA ASN A 122 3.69 -10.03 12.20
C ASN A 122 5.22 -10.03 12.37
N ILE A 123 5.85 -8.87 12.21
CA ILE A 123 7.31 -8.69 12.34
C ILE A 123 7.77 -8.81 13.82
N ALA A 124 6.86 -9.06 14.76
CA ALA A 124 7.19 -9.47 16.12
C ALA A 124 7.98 -10.81 16.21
N ALA A 125 8.04 -11.61 15.14
CA ALA A 125 8.78 -12.87 15.10
C ALA A 125 10.24 -12.75 14.57
N LEU A 126 10.66 -11.65 13.95
CA LEU A 126 12.02 -11.55 13.37
C LEU A 126 13.05 -10.97 14.36
N LYS A 127 13.43 -11.82 15.33
CA LYS A 127 14.61 -11.81 16.24
C LYS A 127 15.30 -10.49 16.64
N ASN A 128 15.28 -10.29 17.96
CA ASN A 128 16.40 -9.94 18.84
C ASN A 128 17.20 -8.66 18.52
N THR A 129 16.63 -7.50 18.82
CA THR A 129 17.41 -6.35 19.31
C THR A 129 16.64 -5.67 20.43
N SER A 130 17.26 -5.59 21.61
CA SER A 130 16.83 -4.86 22.80
C SER A 130 16.90 -3.35 22.59
N LEU A 131 16.07 -2.84 21.68
CA LEU A 131 15.74 -1.42 21.51
C LEU A 131 14.29 -1.39 21.00
N GLN A 132 13.40 -0.78 21.78
CA GLN A 132 11.97 -0.62 21.50
C GLN A 132 11.70 0.16 20.20
N ASN A 133 11.89 -0.48 19.05
CA ASN A 133 11.56 0.06 17.73
C ASN A 133 10.66 -0.97 17.03
N HIS A 134 9.38 -0.92 17.35
CA HIS A 134 8.35 -1.80 16.81
C HIS A 134 8.13 -1.50 15.32
N VAL A 135 8.80 -2.28 14.44
CA VAL A 135 8.50 -2.37 13.00
C VAL A 135 7.28 -3.28 12.82
N ASP A 136 6.23 -3.07 13.61
CA ASP A 136 5.02 -3.87 13.59
C ASP A 136 4.01 -3.27 12.60
N GLN A 137 3.22 -4.13 11.95
CA GLN A 137 2.09 -3.67 11.12
C GLN A 137 1.11 -2.93 12.01
N ALA A 138 0.55 -1.80 11.54
CA ALA A 138 -0.14 -0.83 12.38
C ALA A 138 0.60 -0.65 13.71
N ILE A 139 1.66 0.16 13.75
CA ILE A 139 2.52 0.29 14.94
C ILE A 139 1.64 0.37 16.19
N GLY A 140 1.70 -0.69 17.01
CA GLY A 140 0.85 -0.85 18.18
C GLY A 140 -0.11 -2.04 18.19
N GLY A 141 -0.36 -2.83 17.15
CA GLY A 141 -1.23 -4.02 17.26
C GLY A 141 -1.81 -4.55 15.94
N TRP A 142 -2.80 -5.43 16.02
CA TRP A 142 -3.63 -5.72 14.84
C TRP A 142 -4.58 -4.57 14.56
N LEU A 143 -5.16 -4.54 13.36
CA LEU A 143 -6.16 -3.55 12.97
C LEU A 143 -7.38 -4.25 12.34
N ILE A 144 -8.50 -4.21 13.04
CA ILE A 144 -9.79 -4.77 12.62
C ILE A 144 -10.70 -3.66 12.10
N ASP A 145 -11.24 -3.84 10.90
CA ASP A 145 -12.16 -2.88 10.28
C ASP A 145 -13.56 -2.91 10.94
N GLN A 146 -14.42 -1.94 10.61
CA GLN A 146 -15.79 -1.86 11.13
C GLN A 146 -16.71 -3.01 10.67
N ALA A 147 -16.24 -3.85 9.74
CA ALA A 147 -16.92 -5.08 9.35
C ALA A 147 -16.41 -6.32 10.13
N GLY A 148 -15.49 -6.15 11.10
CA GLY A 148 -14.93 -7.21 11.92
C GLY A 148 -13.84 -8.03 11.23
N ASN A 149 -13.25 -7.51 10.14
CA ASN A 149 -12.22 -8.21 9.37
C ASN A 149 -10.83 -7.62 9.64
N PRO A 150 -9.77 -8.45 9.65
CA PRO A 150 -8.42 -7.96 9.76
C PRO A 150 -7.96 -7.17 8.54
N THR A 151 -7.09 -6.20 8.81
CA THR A 151 -6.35 -5.47 7.80
C THR A 151 -5.07 -6.22 7.45
N TYR A 152 -4.87 -6.49 6.17
CA TYR A 152 -3.69 -7.16 5.64
C TYR A 152 -2.69 -6.15 5.09
N TYR A 153 -1.43 -6.53 5.06
CA TYR A 153 -0.36 -5.66 4.57
C TYR A 153 0.48 -6.38 3.53
N ASP A 154 1.01 -5.62 2.57
CA ASP A 154 1.93 -6.11 1.54
C ASP A 154 3.05 -5.09 1.33
N ILE A 155 4.25 -5.60 1.03
CA ILE A 155 5.43 -4.79 0.72
C ILE A 155 5.98 -5.27 -0.61
N ALA A 156 6.12 -4.36 -1.57
CA ALA A 156 6.66 -4.64 -2.89
C ALA A 156 7.71 -3.61 -3.31
N ALA A 157 8.64 -4.04 -4.17
CA ALA A 157 9.76 -3.23 -4.61
C ALA A 157 9.89 -3.24 -6.15
N ASN A 158 10.24 -2.09 -6.73
CA ASN A 158 10.39 -1.96 -8.17
C ASN A 158 11.63 -2.69 -8.72
N GLU A 159 11.77 -2.72 -10.03
CA GLU A 159 12.87 -3.41 -10.72
C GLU A 159 14.24 -2.90 -10.29
N THR A 160 14.39 -1.59 -10.08
CA THR A 160 15.63 -0.98 -9.61
C THR A 160 16.03 -1.50 -8.23
N SER A 161 15.09 -1.57 -7.28
CA SER A 161 15.31 -2.14 -5.95
C SER A 161 15.67 -3.63 -6.06
N TYR A 162 14.92 -4.37 -6.86
CA TYR A 162 15.13 -5.80 -7.10
C TYR A 162 16.53 -6.09 -7.63
N ASN A 163 16.93 -5.39 -8.69
CA ASN A 163 18.23 -5.56 -9.32
C ASN A 163 19.37 -5.25 -8.36
N TYR A 164 19.22 -4.23 -7.51
CA TYR A 164 20.21 -3.95 -6.46
C TYR A 164 20.32 -5.10 -5.45
N ILE A 165 19.19 -5.62 -4.96
CA ILE A 165 19.17 -6.72 -4.00
C ILE A 165 19.82 -7.97 -4.61
N VAL A 166 19.43 -8.34 -5.82
CA VAL A 166 19.93 -9.56 -6.51
C VAL A 166 21.41 -9.43 -6.86
N ALA A 167 21.84 -8.30 -7.43
CA ALA A 167 23.23 -8.11 -7.84
C ALA A 167 24.23 -8.19 -6.66
N ASN A 168 23.78 -7.84 -5.44
CA ASN A 168 24.59 -7.92 -4.23
C ASN A 168 24.34 -9.20 -3.41
N ASN A 169 23.47 -10.11 -3.87
CA ASN A 169 23.01 -11.28 -3.11
C ASN A 169 22.40 -10.91 -1.74
N PHE A 170 21.84 -9.70 -1.59
CA PHE A 170 21.30 -9.21 -0.32
C PHE A 170 19.95 -9.85 0.07
N TYR A 171 19.41 -10.75 -0.76
CA TYR A 171 18.35 -11.67 -0.34
C TYR A 171 18.85 -12.74 0.65
N ASN A 172 20.16 -12.92 0.77
CA ASN A 172 20.82 -13.79 1.74
C ASN A 172 21.19 -13.01 3.01
N ALA A 173 20.66 -13.44 4.16
CA ALA A 173 20.87 -12.82 5.46
C ALA A 173 22.35 -12.76 5.85
N ASP A 174 23.12 -13.83 5.59
CA ASP A 174 24.54 -13.90 5.95
C ASP A 174 25.38 -12.95 5.09
N VAL A 175 24.96 -12.68 3.86
CA VAL A 175 25.63 -11.72 2.98
C VAL A 175 25.33 -10.30 3.42
N VAL A 176 24.04 -9.95 3.54
CA VAL A 176 23.64 -8.58 3.88
C VAL A 176 24.04 -8.18 5.31
N SER A 177 24.11 -9.14 6.26
CA SER A 177 24.58 -8.86 7.62
C SER A 177 26.05 -8.45 7.67
N ASN A 178 26.87 -8.98 6.75
CA ASN A 178 28.31 -8.73 6.65
C ASN A 178 28.66 -7.62 5.63
N ALA A 179 27.67 -6.97 5.03
CA ALA A 179 27.91 -5.87 4.10
C ALA A 179 28.61 -4.70 4.81
N SER A 180 29.65 -4.15 4.18
CA SER A 180 30.34 -2.95 4.67
C SER A 180 29.58 -1.66 4.35
N SER A 181 28.67 -1.71 3.36
CA SER A 181 27.80 -0.60 2.99
C SER A 181 26.55 -1.10 2.26
N ILE A 182 25.42 -0.45 2.53
CA ILE A 182 24.17 -0.60 1.78
C ILE A 182 23.77 0.79 1.32
N LYS A 183 23.64 0.96 0.01
CA LYS A 183 23.36 2.23 -0.67
C LYS A 183 22.56 1.92 -1.92
N PHE A 184 21.25 2.07 -1.85
CA PHE A 184 20.40 1.91 -3.01
C PHE A 184 20.73 2.99 -4.07
N PRO A 185 20.64 2.66 -5.36
CA PRO A 185 20.74 3.65 -6.43
C PRO A 185 19.50 4.55 -6.46
N ASN A 186 19.57 5.66 -7.20
CA ASN A 186 18.39 6.50 -7.43
C ASN A 186 17.35 5.75 -8.25
N GLY A 187 16.08 6.14 -8.11
CA GLY A 187 14.95 5.53 -8.84
C GLY A 187 14.44 4.23 -8.22
N VAL A 188 14.94 3.84 -7.05
CA VAL A 188 14.30 2.79 -6.25
C VAL A 188 12.95 3.27 -5.73
N ILE A 189 11.98 2.36 -5.74
CA ILE A 189 10.65 2.57 -5.19
C ILE A 189 10.30 1.34 -4.36
N GLU A 190 9.84 1.59 -3.15
CA GLU A 190 9.22 0.61 -2.27
C GLU A 190 7.79 1.05 -1.99
N VAL A 191 6.88 0.08 -2.00
CA VAL A 191 5.48 0.29 -1.70
C VAL A 191 5.13 -0.56 -0.49
N LYS A 192 4.55 0.06 0.54
CA LYS A 192 3.85 -0.65 1.62
C LYS A 192 2.37 -0.34 1.48
N SER A 193 1.52 -1.35 1.56
CA SER A 193 0.08 -1.22 1.35
C SER A 193 -0.69 -1.88 2.47
N SER A 194 -1.86 -1.33 2.80
CA SER A 194 -2.83 -1.89 3.73
C SER A 194 -4.13 -2.19 2.99
N TRP A 195 -4.74 -3.33 3.29
CA TRP A 195 -5.82 -3.93 2.54
C TRP A 195 -6.91 -4.44 3.48
N ARG A 196 -8.17 -4.17 3.15
CA ARG A 196 -9.32 -4.77 3.85
C ARG A 196 -10.06 -5.74 2.95
N ILE A 197 -10.77 -6.69 3.55
CA ILE A 197 -11.69 -7.57 2.82
C ILE A 197 -12.91 -6.76 2.38
N LEU A 198 -13.23 -6.79 1.09
CA LEU A 198 -14.46 -6.21 0.56
C LEU A 198 -15.60 -7.23 0.66
N THR A 199 -16.66 -6.84 1.32
CA THR A 199 -17.87 -7.65 1.52
C THR A 199 -18.95 -7.28 0.50
N SER A 200 -20.07 -8.00 0.51
CA SER A 200 -21.25 -7.65 -0.31
C SER A 200 -21.89 -6.30 0.08
N LYS A 201 -21.51 -5.70 1.21
CA LYS A 201 -21.97 -4.37 1.65
C LYS A 201 -21.12 -3.24 1.08
N ASP A 202 -19.93 -3.53 0.56
CA ASP A 202 -18.99 -2.53 0.07
C ASP A 202 -19.21 -2.27 -1.43
N ASN A 203 -19.01 -1.02 -1.85
CA ASN A 203 -18.95 -0.69 -3.27
C ASN A 203 -17.51 -0.86 -3.79
N ALA A 204 -17.21 -2.05 -4.32
CA ALA A 204 -15.88 -2.39 -4.83
C ALA A 204 -15.36 -1.46 -5.94
N SER A 205 -16.24 -0.76 -6.67
CA SER A 205 -15.81 0.18 -7.72
C SER A 205 -15.12 1.43 -7.16
N ARG A 206 -15.18 1.65 -5.84
CA ARG A 206 -14.51 2.75 -5.14
C ARG A 206 -13.08 2.41 -4.73
N TYR A 207 -12.66 1.16 -4.91
CA TYR A 207 -11.37 0.67 -4.43
C TYR A 207 -10.50 0.22 -5.59
N LEU A 208 -9.21 0.55 -5.52
CA LEU A 208 -8.20 -0.30 -6.13
C LEU A 208 -8.27 -1.65 -5.42
N ASN A 209 -8.47 -2.72 -6.18
CA ASN A 209 -8.74 -4.03 -5.63
C ASN A 209 -7.85 -5.11 -6.25
N MET A 210 -7.76 -6.23 -5.54
CA MET A 210 -7.12 -7.44 -6.03
C MET A 210 -7.75 -8.67 -5.37
N ILE A 211 -7.70 -9.80 -6.08
CA ILE A 211 -7.95 -11.10 -5.47
C ILE A 211 -6.62 -11.61 -4.90
N ALA A 212 -6.62 -11.98 -3.63
CA ALA A 212 -5.45 -12.53 -2.95
C ALA A 212 -5.82 -13.74 -2.09
N GLN A 213 -4.86 -14.63 -1.86
CA GLN A 213 -4.95 -15.57 -0.75
C GLN A 213 -4.64 -14.80 0.54
N VAL A 214 -5.44 -14.99 1.58
CA VAL A 214 -5.22 -14.39 2.89
C VAL A 214 -5.21 -15.42 4.00
N THR A 215 -4.38 -15.24 5.01
CA THR A 215 -4.45 -16.05 6.23
C THR A 215 -5.75 -15.75 6.98
N THR A 216 -6.44 -16.78 7.45
CA THR A 216 -7.64 -16.67 8.31
C THR A 216 -7.27 -16.88 9.77
N PHE A 217 -8.02 -16.25 10.67
CA PHE A 217 -7.72 -16.22 12.11
C PHE A 217 -8.95 -16.60 12.93
N ASP A 218 -8.72 -17.19 14.11
CA ASP A 218 -9.77 -17.38 15.12
C ASP A 218 -10.00 -16.11 15.96
N ALA A 219 -10.82 -16.21 17.02
CA ALA A 219 -11.16 -15.05 17.84
C ALA A 219 -10.03 -14.47 18.69
N GLN A 220 -8.95 -15.23 18.83
CA GLN A 220 -7.77 -14.84 19.58
C GLN A 220 -6.65 -14.37 18.63
N GLY A 221 -6.91 -14.28 17.32
CA GLY A 221 -5.91 -13.87 16.34
C GLY A 221 -4.90 -14.97 16.01
N LYS A 222 -5.23 -16.23 16.32
CA LYS A 222 -4.38 -17.37 15.95
C LYS A 222 -4.72 -17.81 14.52
N PRO A 223 -3.71 -17.98 13.64
CA PRO A 223 -3.93 -18.50 12.29
C PRO A 223 -4.64 -19.86 12.33
N ASN A 224 -5.71 -20.02 11.54
CA ASN A 224 -6.48 -21.26 11.44
C ASN A 224 -6.67 -21.77 10.00
N GLY A 225 -6.16 -21.06 8.99
CA GLY A 225 -6.29 -21.45 7.59
C GLY A 225 -5.88 -20.36 6.61
N VAL A 226 -6.28 -20.53 5.36
CA VAL A 226 -6.16 -19.55 4.28
C VAL A 226 -7.45 -19.50 3.48
N ALA A 227 -7.81 -18.34 2.94
CA ALA A 227 -8.97 -18.14 2.08
C ALA A 227 -8.65 -17.21 0.92
N GLN A 228 -9.31 -17.39 -0.22
CA GLN A 228 -9.28 -16.41 -1.30
C GLN A 228 -10.26 -15.28 -0.98
N GLN A 229 -9.82 -14.03 -1.04
CA GLN A 229 -10.66 -12.87 -0.77
C GLN A 229 -10.44 -11.77 -1.81
N LEU A 230 -11.50 -10.99 -2.07
CA LEU A 230 -11.40 -9.73 -2.77
C LEU A 230 -10.98 -8.65 -1.77
N LEU A 231 -9.83 -8.04 -1.99
CA LEU A 231 -9.27 -7.02 -1.13
C LEU A 231 -9.40 -5.63 -1.75
N GLY A 232 -9.67 -4.63 -0.93
CA GLY A 232 -9.67 -3.22 -1.31
C GLY A 232 -8.53 -2.47 -0.61
N LEU A 233 -7.77 -1.69 -1.39
CA LEU A 233 -6.65 -0.91 -0.88
C LEU A 233 -7.19 0.22 0.00
N VAL A 234 -6.74 0.29 1.25
CA VAL A 234 -7.17 1.30 2.23
C VAL A 234 -6.06 2.28 2.58
N GLY A 235 -4.79 1.89 2.44
CA GLY A 235 -3.66 2.80 2.65
C GLY A 235 -2.46 2.39 1.79
N LEU A 236 -1.66 3.38 1.41
CA LEU A 236 -0.51 3.18 0.54
C LEU A 236 0.62 4.14 0.91
N HIS A 237 1.78 3.58 1.24
CA HIS A 237 3.04 4.30 1.29
C HIS A 237 3.80 4.05 0.00
N ILE A 238 4.19 5.12 -0.68
CA ILE A 238 5.14 5.10 -1.79
C ILE A 238 6.40 5.78 -1.28
N ILE A 239 7.51 5.05 -1.29
CA ILE A 239 8.79 5.52 -0.77
C ILE A 239 9.80 5.43 -1.89
N THR A 240 10.47 6.54 -2.21
CA THR A 240 11.40 6.58 -3.35
C THR A 240 12.67 7.32 -3.02
N LYS A 241 13.78 6.91 -3.64
CA LYS A 241 15.04 7.66 -3.64
C LYS A 241 15.16 8.47 -4.94
N PRO A 242 14.75 9.75 -4.94
CA PRO A 242 14.83 10.56 -6.15
C PRO A 242 16.27 10.97 -6.45
N VAL A 243 16.53 11.29 -7.72
CA VAL A 243 17.81 11.87 -8.14
C VAL A 243 18.05 13.19 -7.40
N GLY A 244 19.28 13.40 -6.91
CA GLY A 244 19.68 14.65 -6.25
C GLY A 244 19.45 14.66 -4.73
N TYR A 245 18.94 13.56 -4.15
CA TYR A 245 18.70 13.45 -2.71
C TYR A 245 19.51 12.29 -2.09
N PRO A 246 20.21 12.54 -0.97
CA PRO A 246 20.84 11.47 -0.21
C PRO A 246 19.83 10.67 0.63
N GLN A 247 18.74 11.30 1.08
CA GLN A 247 17.61 10.62 1.75
C GLN A 247 16.48 10.30 0.76
N TRP A 248 15.50 9.54 1.20
CA TRP A 248 14.32 9.19 0.39
C TRP A 248 13.20 10.23 0.60
N VAL A 249 12.11 10.09 -0.16
CA VAL A 249 10.86 10.85 -0.04
C VAL A 249 9.73 9.86 0.20
N TRP A 250 8.83 10.19 1.13
CA TRP A 250 7.69 9.37 1.52
C TRP A 250 6.39 10.06 1.11
N SER A 251 5.54 9.34 0.39
CA SER A 251 4.19 9.77 0.03
C SER A 251 3.19 8.81 0.66
N THR A 252 2.25 9.31 1.44
CA THR A 252 1.24 8.46 2.10
C THR A 252 -0.18 8.79 1.65
N PHE A 253 -0.89 7.79 1.14
CA PHE A 253 -2.24 7.91 0.60
C PHE A 253 -3.21 7.05 1.39
N GLU A 254 -4.45 7.52 1.49
CA GLU A 254 -5.55 6.80 2.12
C GLU A 254 -6.78 6.76 1.23
N GLN A 255 -7.56 5.70 1.38
CA GLN A 255 -8.91 5.63 0.83
C GLN A 255 -9.84 6.53 1.67
N ILE A 256 -10.67 7.34 1.01
CA ILE A 256 -11.43 8.43 1.67
C ILE A 256 -12.53 7.95 2.63
N ASP A 257 -12.99 6.71 2.48
CA ASP A 257 -14.01 6.06 3.29
C ASP A 257 -13.41 5.39 4.53
N ASN A 258 -12.09 5.41 4.75
CA ASN A 258 -11.49 4.91 6.00
C ASN A 258 -12.03 5.68 7.21
N VAL A 259 -11.82 7.00 7.17
CA VAL A 259 -12.33 7.99 8.13
C VAL A 259 -13.00 9.08 7.27
N PRO A 260 -14.35 9.12 7.22
CA PRO A 260 -15.08 10.02 6.34
C PRO A 260 -14.87 11.49 6.75
N ALA A 261 -15.09 12.41 5.80
CA ALA A 261 -15.07 13.84 6.10
C ALA A 261 -16.26 14.26 6.99
N ASP A 262 -17.42 13.64 6.76
CA ASP A 262 -18.60 13.76 7.62
C ASP A 262 -18.54 12.70 8.73
N LEU A 263 -18.07 13.13 9.90
CA LEU A 263 -17.94 12.30 11.10
C LEU A 263 -19.28 11.94 11.76
N SER A 264 -20.43 12.27 11.15
CA SER A 264 -21.72 11.68 11.55
C SER A 264 -21.99 10.33 10.89
N THR A 265 -21.15 9.91 9.94
CA THR A 265 -21.31 8.68 9.16
C THR A 265 -20.24 7.64 9.50
N ASN A 266 -20.56 6.35 9.32
CA ASN A 266 -19.59 5.27 9.46
C ASN A 266 -18.55 5.30 8.34
N GLY A 267 -17.31 4.95 8.68
CA GLY A 267 -16.23 4.65 7.74
C GLY A 267 -15.85 3.17 7.78
N SER A 268 -14.85 2.79 6.97
CA SER A 268 -14.25 1.46 7.00
C SER A 268 -13.55 1.22 8.35
N TYR A 269 -13.03 2.28 8.97
CA TYR A 269 -12.37 2.23 10.28
C TYR A 269 -12.95 3.21 11.29
N TYR A 270 -13.96 4.02 10.94
CA TYR A 270 -14.54 5.02 11.83
C TYR A 270 -15.96 4.65 12.23
N ASP A 271 -16.30 4.83 13.50
CA ASP A 271 -17.65 4.68 14.05
C ASP A 271 -18.00 5.96 14.82
N PRO A 272 -19.06 6.71 14.44
CA PRO A 272 -19.46 7.96 15.09
C PRO A 272 -19.96 7.74 16.53
N THR A 273 -20.28 6.50 16.91
CA THR A 273 -20.74 6.13 18.25
C THR A 273 -19.61 5.65 19.16
N ALA A 274 -18.39 5.45 18.61
CA ALA A 274 -17.26 4.99 19.38
C ALA A 274 -16.84 6.01 20.45
N THR A 275 -16.75 5.55 21.70
CA THR A 275 -16.29 6.36 22.84
C THR A 275 -14.77 6.39 22.99
N THR A 276 -14.08 5.40 22.41
CA THR A 276 -12.62 5.32 22.34
C THR A 276 -12.18 5.08 20.91
N VAL A 277 -11.21 5.88 20.45
CA VAL A 277 -10.64 5.82 19.11
C VAL A 277 -9.11 5.80 19.18
N ASN A 278 -8.47 5.27 18.15
CA ASN A 278 -7.00 5.17 18.02
C ASN A 278 -6.34 4.46 19.22
N GLN A 279 -7.04 3.52 19.84
CA GLN A 279 -6.51 2.71 20.92
C GLN A 279 -6.04 1.37 20.37
N SER A 280 -4.82 0.98 20.72
CA SER A 280 -4.34 -0.35 20.40
C SER A 280 -5.22 -1.39 21.11
N PRO A 281 -5.62 -2.47 20.41
CA PRO A 281 -6.31 -3.60 21.04
C PRO A 281 -5.36 -4.47 21.86
N CYS A 282 -4.06 -4.13 21.91
CA CYS A 282 -3.00 -4.94 22.48
C CYS A 282 -2.33 -4.27 23.68
N ASN A 283 -2.21 -5.01 24.78
CA ASN A 283 -1.16 -4.79 25.77
C ASN A 283 0.09 -5.56 25.34
N TRP A 284 1.16 -4.85 25.00
CA TRP A 284 2.42 -5.47 24.61
C TRP A 284 3.17 -5.97 25.84
N ASN A 285 3.35 -7.28 25.91
CA ASN A 285 4.14 -7.96 26.93
C ASN A 285 5.37 -8.60 26.30
N THR A 286 6.40 -8.87 27.09
CA THR A 286 7.55 -9.67 26.65
C THR A 286 7.32 -11.14 27.02
N GLN A 287 7.35 -12.03 26.03
CA GLN A 287 7.45 -13.48 26.25
C GLN A 287 8.78 -13.96 25.68
N GLY A 288 9.74 -14.26 26.57
CA GLY A 288 11.12 -14.51 26.17
C GLY A 288 11.74 -13.27 25.53
N ALA A 289 12.28 -13.42 24.31
CA ALA A 289 12.86 -12.33 23.52
C ALA A 289 11.86 -11.62 22.59
N HIS A 290 10.58 -12.01 22.63
CA HIS A 290 9.58 -11.55 21.66
C HIS A 290 8.52 -10.66 22.32
N PRO A 291 8.16 -9.52 21.70
CA PRO A 291 6.97 -8.80 22.08
C PRO A 291 5.74 -9.61 21.64
N VAL A 292 4.81 -9.82 22.56
CA VAL A 292 3.55 -10.51 22.30
C VAL A 292 2.41 -9.55 22.62
N CYS A 293 1.57 -9.30 21.62
CA CYS A 293 0.30 -8.63 21.82
C CYS A 293 -0.61 -9.54 22.66
N VAL A 294 -0.98 -9.07 23.85
CA VAL A 294 -2.04 -9.67 24.64
C VAL A 294 -3.28 -8.78 24.50
N PRO A 295 -4.40 -9.29 23.95
CA PRO A 295 -5.61 -8.47 23.79
C PRO A 295 -6.03 -7.80 25.10
N VAL A 296 -6.42 -6.53 25.01
CA VAL A 296 -7.04 -5.80 26.12
C VAL A 296 -8.36 -6.51 26.48
N ASN A 297 -8.70 -6.56 27.77
CA ASN A 297 -9.93 -7.23 28.21
C ASN A 297 -11.17 -6.68 27.47
N GLY A 298 -11.98 -7.59 26.92
CA GLY A 298 -13.15 -7.23 26.10
C GLY A 298 -12.87 -7.01 24.62
N THR A 299 -11.61 -7.08 24.17
CA THR A 299 -11.25 -7.04 22.75
C THR A 299 -10.87 -8.42 22.23
N THR A 300 -11.18 -8.66 20.97
CA THR A 300 -10.91 -9.91 20.24
C THR A 300 -10.42 -9.56 18.83
N PHE A 301 -9.96 -10.57 18.09
CA PHE A 301 -9.56 -10.40 16.70
C PHE A 301 -10.76 -10.20 15.72
N GLN A 302 -11.95 -9.95 16.25
CA GLN A 302 -13.15 -9.53 15.51
C GLN A 302 -13.76 -8.25 16.08
N THR A 303 -13.20 -7.71 17.15
CA THR A 303 -13.63 -6.43 17.72
C THR A 303 -13.07 -5.32 16.82
N PRO A 304 -13.91 -4.48 16.19
CA PRO A 304 -13.43 -3.36 15.39
C PRO A 304 -12.52 -2.44 16.19
N ASP A 305 -11.54 -1.84 15.52
CA ASP A 305 -10.66 -0.82 16.07
C ASP A 305 -11.06 0.55 15.49
N PRO A 306 -11.91 1.35 16.18
CA PRO A 306 -12.31 2.66 15.67
C PRO A 306 -11.12 3.61 15.60
N LEU A 307 -10.94 4.23 14.45
CA LEU A 307 -9.87 5.16 14.15
C LEU A 307 -10.43 6.53 13.81
N THR A 308 -9.75 7.59 14.25
CA THR A 308 -9.95 8.95 13.75
C THR A 308 -8.59 9.55 13.35
N ARG A 309 -8.62 10.57 12.50
CA ARG A 309 -7.40 11.30 12.15
C ARG A 309 -7.04 12.27 13.28
N VAL A 310 -5.83 12.14 13.81
CA VAL A 310 -5.31 13.09 14.82
C VAL A 310 -4.61 14.27 14.15
N THR A 311 -3.74 13.99 13.18
CA THR A 311 -2.97 15.00 12.47
C THR A 311 -3.76 15.51 11.27
N ALA A 312 -4.17 16.78 11.29
CA ALA A 312 -4.86 17.39 10.16
C ALA A 312 -4.02 17.33 8.87
N ILE A 313 -4.71 17.17 7.74
CA ILE A 313 -4.09 17.31 6.41
C ILE A 313 -3.84 18.81 6.19
N ASP A 314 -2.66 19.16 5.67
CA ASP A 314 -2.32 20.55 5.37
C ASP A 314 -3.24 21.11 4.28
N SER A 315 -3.62 22.40 4.37
CA SER A 315 -4.55 23.01 3.41
C SER A 315 -3.99 23.05 1.99
N ALA A 316 -2.67 23.15 1.84
CA ALA A 316 -2.02 23.03 0.54
C ALA A 316 -2.16 21.61 -0.02
N THR A 317 -1.98 20.59 0.83
CA THR A 317 -2.20 19.18 0.46
C THR A 317 -3.65 18.92 0.07
N ASP A 318 -4.62 19.47 0.83
CA ASP A 318 -6.04 19.35 0.50
C ASP A 318 -6.42 20.04 -0.83
N THR A 319 -5.76 21.15 -1.15
CA THR A 319 -5.93 21.83 -2.45
C THR A 319 -5.43 20.95 -3.61
N VAL A 320 -4.27 20.30 -3.44
CA VAL A 320 -3.74 19.35 -4.44
C VAL A 320 -4.66 18.13 -4.55
N ASN A 321 -5.12 17.58 -3.43
CA ASN A 321 -6.09 16.48 -3.40
C ASN A 321 -7.36 16.81 -4.19
N ALA A 322 -7.95 17.99 -3.94
CA ALA A 322 -9.14 18.42 -4.64
C ALA A 322 -8.92 18.51 -6.16
N THR A 323 -7.75 19.04 -6.57
CA THR A 323 -7.37 19.16 -7.98
C THR A 323 -7.28 17.80 -8.67
N TYR A 324 -6.48 16.87 -8.14
CA TYR A 324 -6.32 15.54 -8.77
C TYR A 324 -7.61 14.73 -8.74
N ARG A 325 -8.36 14.75 -7.63
CA ARG A 325 -9.61 13.99 -7.52
C ARG A 325 -10.71 14.53 -8.43
N ALA A 326 -10.65 15.81 -8.83
CA ALA A 326 -11.54 16.42 -9.80
C ALA A 326 -11.04 16.27 -11.26
N ASP A 327 -9.82 15.76 -11.49
CA ASP A 327 -9.28 15.61 -12.84
C ASP A 327 -10.20 14.72 -13.70
N PRO A 328 -10.54 15.14 -14.94
CA PRO A 328 -11.40 14.36 -15.85
C PRO A 328 -10.92 12.92 -16.07
N GLY A 329 -9.61 12.70 -16.11
CA GLY A 329 -8.98 11.39 -16.31
C GLY A 329 -9.17 10.45 -15.12
N LEU A 330 -9.46 10.96 -13.92
CA LEU A 330 -9.76 10.13 -12.74
C LEU A 330 -11.25 9.89 -12.53
N GLN A 331 -12.16 10.55 -13.26
CA GLN A 331 -13.59 10.44 -12.99
C GLN A 331 -14.15 9.04 -13.25
N ASN A 332 -13.52 8.26 -14.13
CA ASN A 332 -13.86 6.85 -14.38
C ASN A 332 -12.91 5.86 -13.68
N SER A 333 -12.12 6.34 -12.71
CA SER A 333 -11.11 5.57 -12.00
C SER A 333 -11.43 5.49 -10.50
N PRO A 334 -11.12 4.38 -9.81
CA PRO A 334 -11.18 4.34 -8.35
C PRO A 334 -10.20 5.33 -7.68
N LEU A 335 -9.19 5.83 -8.41
CA LEU A 335 -8.18 6.75 -7.85
C LEU A 335 -8.76 8.05 -7.30
N LYS A 336 -9.92 8.51 -7.77
CA LYS A 336 -10.60 9.69 -7.22
C LYS A 336 -11.10 9.51 -5.77
N TYR A 337 -11.13 8.27 -5.28
CA TYR A 337 -11.50 7.89 -3.92
C TYR A 337 -10.29 7.71 -3.00
N TYR A 338 -9.12 8.20 -3.41
CA TYR A 338 -7.93 8.27 -2.58
C TYR A 338 -7.52 9.74 -2.37
N LYS A 339 -6.83 10.00 -1.27
CA LYS A 339 -6.26 11.31 -0.95
C LYS A 339 -4.84 11.16 -0.39
N LEU A 340 -3.96 12.07 -0.76
CA LEU A 340 -2.66 12.24 -0.13
C LEU A 340 -2.88 12.79 1.28
N ILE A 341 -2.19 12.21 2.25
CA ILE A 341 -2.18 12.69 3.63
C ILE A 341 -1.02 13.66 3.84
N THR A 342 0.17 13.30 3.37
CA THR A 342 1.33 14.19 3.32
C THR A 342 2.44 13.60 2.45
N THR A 343 3.33 14.47 1.98
CA THR A 343 4.63 14.11 1.44
C THR A 343 5.72 14.51 2.43
N GLN A 344 6.39 13.53 3.04
CA GLN A 344 7.51 13.78 3.95
C GLN A 344 8.85 13.69 3.22
N ARG A 345 9.68 14.73 3.38
CA ARG A 345 10.96 14.91 2.68
C ARG A 345 12.03 15.49 3.60
N PRO A 346 13.32 15.46 3.23
CA PRO A 346 14.35 16.25 3.90
C PRO A 346 14.27 17.73 3.47
N LEU A 347 14.13 18.65 4.44
CA LEU A 347 14.25 20.09 4.18
C LEU A 347 15.69 20.51 3.86
N ASN A 348 16.66 19.91 4.54
CA ASN A 348 18.08 20.24 4.44
C ASN A 348 18.92 18.99 4.09
N PRO A 349 18.73 18.38 2.92
CA PRO A 349 19.29 17.07 2.58
C PRO A 349 20.82 16.97 2.68
N ASN A 350 21.52 18.09 2.42
CA ASN A 350 22.98 18.15 2.36
C ASN A 350 23.62 18.75 3.64
N MET A 351 22.84 18.95 4.71
CA MET A 351 23.34 19.56 5.94
C MET A 351 24.32 18.61 6.66
N ILE A 352 25.57 19.04 6.78
CA ILE A 352 26.60 18.33 7.54
C ILE A 352 26.15 18.19 9.01
N GLY A 353 26.30 17.00 9.58
CA GLY A 353 25.88 16.70 10.96
C GLY A 353 24.39 16.36 11.11
N ASN A 354 23.59 16.48 10.04
CA ASN A 354 22.17 16.10 10.03
C ASN A 354 21.90 15.07 8.91
N PRO A 355 22.25 13.79 9.11
CA PRO A 355 22.13 12.77 8.07
C PRO A 355 20.68 12.51 7.61
N MET A 356 19.67 12.90 8.40
CA MET A 356 18.26 12.80 8.03
C MET A 356 17.75 14.00 7.22
N GLY A 357 18.51 15.09 7.16
CA GLY A 357 18.14 16.28 6.42
C GLY A 357 16.88 16.99 6.91
N THR A 358 16.54 16.88 8.21
CA THR A 358 15.32 17.46 8.83
C THR A 358 14.02 17.02 8.12
N PRO A 359 13.34 15.98 8.63
CA PRO A 359 12.03 15.57 8.12
C PRO A 359 11.03 16.72 8.09
N THR A 360 10.38 16.93 6.95
CA THR A 360 9.40 18.00 6.75
C THR A 360 8.24 17.50 5.87
N PRO A 361 6.99 17.62 6.34
CA PRO A 361 6.62 17.98 7.71
C PRO A 361 7.15 16.96 8.73
N THR A 362 7.23 17.35 10.01
CA THR A 362 7.78 16.49 11.07
C THR A 362 6.98 15.19 11.22
N LEU A 363 5.66 15.30 11.16
CA LEU A 363 4.73 14.19 11.31
C LEU A 363 4.30 13.63 9.95
N SER A 364 4.18 12.31 9.87
CA SER A 364 3.58 11.59 8.75
C SER A 364 2.89 10.35 9.29
N ALA A 365 1.57 10.30 9.16
CA ALA A 365 0.76 9.24 9.74
C ALA A 365 -0.44 8.90 8.85
N ASN A 366 -0.45 7.66 8.35
CA ASN A 366 -1.61 7.04 7.73
C ASN A 366 -2.46 6.38 8.82
N VAL A 367 -3.77 6.60 8.82
CA VAL A 367 -4.63 6.01 9.87
C VAL A 367 -4.59 4.48 9.88
N THR A 368 -4.27 3.82 8.77
CA THR A 368 -4.21 2.35 8.69
C THR A 368 -2.80 1.75 8.83
N MET A 369 -1.76 2.58 8.88
CA MET A 369 -0.36 2.10 9.02
C MET A 369 0.31 2.59 10.31
N GLU A 370 -0.06 3.78 10.77
CA GLU A 370 0.42 4.42 12.00
C GLU A 370 -0.72 4.61 13.00
N SER A 371 -1.74 3.74 12.94
CA SER A 371 -3.05 3.86 13.60
C SER A 371 -2.98 4.38 15.03
N TYR A 372 -2.05 3.83 15.82
CA TYR A 372 -1.94 4.05 17.26
C TYR A 372 -0.80 4.99 17.67
N ILE A 373 -0.05 5.53 16.69
CA ILE A 373 1.08 6.45 16.95
C ILE A 373 1.02 7.72 16.09
N GLN A 374 -0.13 8.06 15.53
CA GLN A 374 -0.31 9.24 14.67
C GLN A 374 0.30 10.55 15.23
N PRO A 375 0.23 10.84 16.55
CA PRO A 375 0.78 12.08 17.11
C PRO A 375 2.32 12.17 17.08
N THR A 376 3.02 11.05 16.96
CA THR A 376 4.49 10.97 17.04
C THR A 376 5.14 10.35 15.81
N SER A 377 4.35 9.86 14.86
CA SER A 377 4.89 9.16 13.70
C SER A 377 5.66 10.05 12.75
N SER A 378 6.82 9.56 12.30
CA SER A 378 7.62 10.13 11.23
C SER A 378 8.23 8.98 10.42
N CYS A 379 7.84 8.85 9.15
CA CYS A 379 8.33 7.79 8.28
C CYS A 379 9.85 7.89 8.10
N MET A 380 10.38 9.10 7.86
CA MET A 380 11.81 9.36 7.77
C MET A 380 12.56 8.97 9.05
N ALA A 381 12.05 9.36 10.23
CA ALA A 381 12.71 9.03 11.48
C ALA A 381 12.72 7.52 11.73
N CYS A 382 11.59 6.85 11.53
CA CYS A 382 11.47 5.40 11.68
C CYS A 382 12.39 4.66 10.69
N HIS A 383 12.33 5.01 9.41
CA HIS A 383 13.14 4.36 8.38
C HIS A 383 14.63 4.69 8.49
N SER A 384 15.02 5.83 9.08
CA SER A 384 16.44 6.13 9.33
C SER A 384 17.14 5.12 10.23
N MET A 385 16.37 4.30 10.95
CA MET A 385 16.85 3.26 11.86
C MET A 385 16.84 1.86 11.23
N ALA A 386 16.45 1.75 9.95
CA ALA A 386 16.42 0.47 9.27
C ALA A 386 17.81 -0.16 9.22
N THR A 387 17.89 -1.42 9.67
CA THR A 387 19.10 -2.24 9.68
C THR A 387 18.74 -3.66 9.25
N PRO A 388 19.58 -4.33 8.44
CA PRO A 388 19.43 -5.76 8.20
C PRO A 388 19.58 -6.56 9.50
N PRO A 389 19.06 -7.81 9.55
CA PRO A 389 19.26 -8.70 10.68
C PRO A 389 20.75 -8.87 11.00
N LYS A 390 21.12 -8.75 12.28
CA LYS A 390 22.50 -8.90 12.80
C LYS A 390 23.56 -7.98 12.16
N SER A 391 23.14 -6.96 11.41
CA SER A 391 24.07 -6.00 10.81
C SER A 391 24.32 -4.83 11.75
N ALA A 392 25.56 -4.35 11.77
CA ALA A 392 25.94 -3.11 12.45
C ALA A 392 25.68 -1.84 11.61
N ILE A 393 25.35 -1.99 10.33
CA ILE A 393 25.13 -0.87 9.41
C ILE A 393 23.66 -0.66 9.08
N LYS A 394 23.32 0.59 8.73
CA LYS A 394 21.97 0.98 8.29
C LYS A 394 21.73 0.57 6.83
N SER A 395 20.49 0.25 6.49
CA SER A 395 20.06 -0.21 5.17
C SER A 395 19.51 0.88 4.25
N ASP A 396 20.08 2.10 4.32
CA ASP A 396 19.67 3.22 3.45
C ASP A 396 18.14 3.42 3.42
N TYR A 397 17.53 3.54 4.60
CA TYR A 397 16.09 3.73 4.81
C TYR A 397 15.16 2.56 4.44
N SER A 398 15.68 1.43 3.93
CA SER A 398 14.85 0.28 3.54
C SER A 398 14.75 -0.76 4.65
N TYR A 399 13.52 -1.18 4.96
CA TYR A 399 13.28 -2.33 5.84
C TYR A 399 13.23 -3.67 5.08
N LEU A 400 13.36 -3.69 3.74
CA LEU A 400 13.28 -4.93 2.95
C LEU A 400 14.26 -6.00 3.42
N PHE A 401 15.48 -5.62 3.83
CA PHE A 401 16.49 -6.60 4.25
C PHE A 401 16.15 -7.31 5.57
N LYS A 402 15.15 -6.86 6.34
CA LYS A 402 14.61 -7.64 7.46
C LYS A 402 14.06 -8.99 7.02
N PHE A 403 13.66 -9.11 5.76
CA PHE A 403 13.12 -10.35 5.18
C PHE A 403 14.20 -11.29 4.62
N ALA A 404 15.48 -10.88 4.62
CA ALA A 404 16.58 -11.71 4.14
C ALA A 404 16.62 -13.08 4.84
N GLN A 405 16.82 -14.14 4.05
CA GLN A 405 16.72 -15.51 4.52
C GLN A 405 18.10 -16.09 4.80
N THR A 406 18.22 -16.96 5.80
CA THR A 406 19.47 -17.68 6.10
C THR A 406 19.55 -18.96 5.26
N PRO A 407 20.68 -19.24 4.58
CA PRO A 407 20.89 -20.50 3.88
C PRO A 407 20.78 -21.71 4.81
N GLY A 408 20.14 -22.79 4.33
CA GLY A 408 20.06 -24.05 5.06
C GLY A 408 19.18 -24.04 6.32
N ALA A 409 18.39 -22.98 6.54
CA ALA A 409 17.38 -22.95 7.58
C ALA A 409 16.30 -24.02 7.29
N THR A 410 16.16 -25.00 8.19
CA THR A 410 15.08 -25.99 8.07
C THR A 410 13.72 -25.31 8.30
N PRO A 411 12.61 -25.79 7.69
CA PRO A 411 11.28 -25.18 7.84
C PRO A 411 10.80 -25.02 9.29
N SER A 412 11.35 -25.81 10.22
CA SER A 412 11.11 -25.69 11.67
C SER A 412 11.78 -24.48 12.33
N GLN A 413 12.79 -23.87 11.69
CA GLN A 413 13.46 -22.64 12.16
C GLN A 413 12.87 -21.35 11.57
N ILE A 414 11.88 -21.48 10.67
CA ILE A 414 11.18 -20.35 10.02
C ILE A 414 9.92 -19.96 10.82
N LYS A 415 9.55 -20.74 11.86
CA LYS A 415 8.33 -20.56 12.67
C LYS A 415 8.55 -19.99 14.08
N GLU A 416 9.72 -19.42 14.38
CA GLU A 416 10.00 -18.79 15.68
C GLU A 416 10.35 -17.31 15.57
#